data_AF-A0A4T0X375-F1
#
_entry.id   AF-A0A4T0X375-F1
#
_cell.length_a   1.000
_cell.length_b   1.000
_cell.length_c   1.000
_cell.angle_alpha   90.00
_cell.angle_beta   90.00
_cell.angle_gamma   90.00
#
_symmetry.space_group_name_H-M   'P 1'
#
loop_
_entity.id
_entity.type
_entity.pdbx_description
1 polymer ?
#
loop_
_entity_poly.entity_id
_entity_poly.type
_entity_poly.pdbx_seq_one_letter_code
_entity_poly.pdbx_strand_id
1 'polypeptide(L)'
;MESSTVTYIIGAIVVLIIFNYLFVESEPTAQRLHGHPRFNVTPNMISEVQAVAPGLSVAQIRADLQLTGSVAVTVDRYLSNSIPDLPQPQIDPISIKKQLSDNQDGNNLSFSELTYSQKKREMILKNRHKLQLKRGIVL
;
A
#
# COMPACT_ATOMS: atom_id res chain seq x y z
N MET A 1 -36.39 -41.83 -23.97
CA MET A 1 -36.47 -41.01 -22.74
C MET A 1 -35.32 -39.99 -22.63
N GLU A 2 -34.53 -39.76 -23.69
CA GLU A 2 -33.25 -39.03 -23.58
C GLU A 2 -33.35 -37.53 -23.93
N SER A 3 -34.31 -37.14 -24.77
CA SER A 3 -34.49 -35.74 -25.19
C SER A 3 -34.97 -34.82 -24.06
N SER A 4 -35.78 -35.34 -23.13
CA SER A 4 -36.28 -34.58 -21.98
C SER A 4 -35.15 -34.23 -21.01
N THR A 5 -34.29 -35.21 -20.67
CA THR A 5 -33.18 -35.02 -19.73
C THR A 5 -32.18 -33.98 -20.22
N VAL A 6 -31.82 -34.03 -21.51
CA VAL A 6 -30.90 -33.06 -22.12
C VAL A 6 -31.49 -31.65 -22.08
N THR A 7 -32.80 -31.51 -22.33
CA THR A 7 -33.49 -30.21 -22.29
C THR A 7 -33.50 -29.61 -20.87
N TYR A 8 -33.73 -30.44 -19.85
CA TYR A 8 -33.67 -29.98 -18.45
C TYR A 8 -32.25 -29.59 -18.02
N ILE A 9 -31.23 -30.32 -18.46
CA ILE A 9 -29.83 -30.00 -18.15
C ILE A 9 -29.45 -28.65 -18.78
N ILE A 10 -29.78 -28.44 -20.05
CA ILE A 10 -29.51 -27.18 -20.75
C ILE A 10 -30.28 -26.02 -20.09
N GLY A 11 -31.56 -26.25 -19.77
CA GLY A 11 -32.39 -25.26 -19.05
C GLY A 11 -31.82 -24.90 -17.68
N ALA A 12 -31.35 -25.88 -16.90
CA ALA A 12 -30.74 -25.65 -15.59
C ALA A 12 -29.43 -24.83 -15.69
N ILE A 13 -28.60 -25.09 -16.70
CA ILE A 13 -27.36 -24.34 -16.93
C ILE A 13 -27.67 -22.88 -17.28
N VAL A 14 -28.64 -22.62 -18.17
CA VAL A 14 -29.03 -21.26 -18.54
C VAL A 14 -29.58 -20.49 -17.35
N VAL A 15 -30.43 -21.12 -16.53
CA VAL A 15 -30.97 -20.52 -15.31
C VAL A 15 -29.86 -20.24 -14.29
N LEU A 16 -28.90 -21.16 -14.12
CA LEU A 16 -27.78 -20.98 -13.21
C LEU A 16 -26.85 -19.84 -13.67
N ILE A 17 -26.61 -19.71 -14.97
CA ILE A 17 -25.84 -18.59 -15.55
C ILE A 17 -26.56 -17.27 -15.29
N ILE A 18 -27.87 -17.17 -15.56
CA ILE A 18 -28.66 -15.96 -15.33
C ILE A 18 -28.73 -15.63 -13.84
N PHE A 19 -28.91 -16.64 -12.98
CA PHE A 19 -28.93 -16.47 -11.53
C PHE A 19 -27.57 -16.00 -11.01
N ASN A 20 -26.46 -16.59 -11.48
CA ASN A 20 -25.10 -16.15 -11.15
C ASN A 20 -24.85 -14.71 -11.66
N TYR A 21 -25.35 -14.36 -12.85
CA TYR A 21 -25.26 -13.00 -13.39
C TYR A 21 -26.08 -11.96 -12.61
N LEU A 22 -27.24 -12.36 -12.09
CA LEU A 22 -28.11 -11.49 -11.29
C LEU A 22 -27.65 -11.37 -9.84
N PHE A 23 -26.94 -12.38 -9.32
CA PHE A 23 -26.43 -12.42 -7.95
C PHE A 23 -24.97 -11.96 -7.83
N VAL A 24 -24.30 -11.69 -8.96
CA VAL A 24 -23.08 -10.87 -9.06
C VAL A 24 -23.47 -9.41 -8.78
N GLU A 25 -23.63 -9.16 -7.48
CA GLU A 25 -23.30 -7.92 -6.77
C GLU A 25 -24.19 -6.69 -7.00
N SER A 26 -24.98 -6.37 -5.97
CA SER A 26 -25.28 -4.98 -5.61
C SER A 26 -25.23 -4.80 -4.10
N GLU A 27 -24.03 -4.94 -3.53
CA GLU A 27 -23.72 -4.35 -2.23
C GLU A 27 -23.83 -2.81 -2.38
N PRO A 28 -24.72 -2.13 -1.63
CA PRO A 28 -24.90 -0.70 -1.73
C PRO A 28 -23.97 0.00 -0.74
N THR A 29 -23.04 0.85 -1.19
CA THR A 29 -22.69 2.05 -0.40
C THR A 29 -21.86 3.06 -1.18
N ALA A 30 -22.43 4.25 -1.34
CA ALA A 30 -21.67 5.46 -1.52
C ALA A 30 -20.80 5.76 -0.28
N GLN A 31 -19.71 6.51 -0.49
CA GLN A 31 -18.81 7.12 0.51
C GLN A 31 -17.73 6.14 1.04
N ARG A 32 -16.42 6.38 0.98
CA ARG A 32 -15.60 7.60 1.16
C ARG A 32 -14.22 7.36 0.52
N LEU A 33 -13.39 8.39 0.42
CA LEU A 33 -11.93 8.22 0.38
C LEU A 33 -11.48 7.34 1.57
N HIS A 34 -11.52 6.02 1.42
CA HIS A 34 -10.88 5.09 2.33
C HIS A 34 -9.46 4.92 1.82
N GLY A 35 -8.54 5.67 2.43
CA GLY A 35 -7.13 5.32 2.34
C GLY A 35 -7.00 3.86 2.74
N HIS A 36 -6.53 3.02 1.83
CA HIS A 36 -6.32 1.61 2.09
C HIS A 36 -5.45 1.50 3.35
N PRO A 37 -5.83 0.69 4.35
CA PRO A 37 -5.02 0.51 5.55
C PRO A 37 -3.65 -0.02 5.10
N ARG A 38 -2.63 0.83 5.20
CA ARG A 38 -1.26 0.43 4.97
C ARG A 38 -0.81 -0.36 6.19
N PHE A 39 -0.59 -1.66 6.02
CA PHE A 39 -0.11 -2.50 7.10
C PHE A 39 1.32 -2.13 7.48
N ASN A 40 1.62 -2.18 8.78
CA ASN A 40 2.95 -1.85 9.28
C ASN A 40 3.86 -3.07 9.08
N VAL A 41 4.76 -2.98 8.09
CA VAL A 41 5.64 -4.09 7.70
C VAL A 41 6.87 -4.12 8.61
N THR A 42 7.13 -5.28 9.22
CA THR A 42 8.33 -5.50 10.02
C THR A 42 9.47 -6.07 9.17
N PRO A 43 10.75 -5.83 9.55
CA PRO A 43 11.90 -6.42 8.84
C PRO A 43 11.87 -7.96 8.82
N ASN A 44 11.30 -8.59 9.86
CA ASN A 44 11.18 -10.04 9.94
C ASN A 44 10.28 -10.60 8.83
N MET A 45 9.12 -9.98 8.60
CA MET A 45 8.20 -10.38 7.52
C MET A 45 8.88 -10.33 6.15
N ILE A 46 9.73 -9.33 5.92
CA ILE A 46 10.49 -9.21 4.67
C ILE A 46 11.49 -10.36 4.54
N SER A 47 12.22 -10.68 5.62
CA SER A 47 13.20 -11.77 5.62
C SER A 47 12.56 -13.13 5.35
N GLU A 48 11.39 -13.37 5.92
CA GLU A 48 10.62 -14.61 5.68
C GLU A 48 10.19 -14.74 4.22
N VAL A 49 9.65 -13.67 3.62
CA VAL A 49 9.29 -13.68 2.19
C VAL A 49 10.55 -13.84 1.32
N GLN A 50 11.64 -13.13 1.61
CA GLN A 50 12.88 -13.17 0.82
C GLN A 50 13.51 -14.56 0.79
N ALA A 51 13.39 -15.33 1.88
CA ALA A 51 13.88 -16.71 1.94
C ALA A 51 13.15 -17.64 0.95
N VAL A 52 11.86 -17.37 0.67
CA VAL A 52 11.04 -18.15 -0.26
C VAL A 52 11.06 -17.56 -1.68
N ALA A 53 11.14 -16.24 -1.78
CA ALA A 53 11.09 -15.48 -3.02
C ALA A 53 12.39 -14.69 -3.26
N PRO A 54 13.52 -15.37 -3.55
CA PRO A 54 14.81 -14.70 -3.72
C PRO A 54 14.86 -13.76 -4.93
N GLY A 55 13.98 -13.96 -5.91
CA GLY A 55 13.88 -13.09 -7.09
C GLY A 55 13.14 -11.78 -6.85
N LEU A 56 12.51 -11.60 -5.68
CA LEU A 56 11.79 -10.38 -5.36
C LEU A 56 12.70 -9.39 -4.63
N SER A 57 12.63 -8.11 -5.02
CA SER A 57 13.38 -7.08 -4.32
C SER A 57 12.73 -6.76 -2.97
N VAL A 58 13.54 -6.37 -1.98
CA VAL A 58 13.07 -5.93 -0.66
C VAL A 58 12.01 -4.82 -0.76
N ALA A 59 12.15 -3.91 -1.73
CA ALA A 59 11.19 -2.84 -1.98
C ALA A 59 9.83 -3.38 -2.46
N GLN A 60 9.83 -4.37 -3.36
CA GLN A 60 8.61 -5.04 -3.83
C GLN A 60 7.94 -5.85 -2.72
N ILE A 61 8.72 -6.64 -1.97
CA ILE A 61 8.22 -7.40 -0.81
C ILE A 61 7.54 -6.45 0.18
N ARG A 62 8.20 -5.34 0.51
CA ARG A 62 7.65 -4.34 1.44
C ARG A 62 6.36 -3.71 0.90
N ALA A 63 6.31 -3.38 -0.39
CA ALA A 63 5.11 -2.80 -1.00
C ALA A 63 3.93 -3.79 -0.99
N ASP A 64 4.17 -5.06 -1.32
CA ASP A 64 3.11 -6.07 -1.30
C ASP A 64 2.66 -6.39 0.13
N LEU A 65 3.58 -6.51 1.09
CA LEU A 65 3.23 -6.70 2.51
C LEU A 65 2.49 -5.49 3.11
N GLN A 66 2.70 -4.27 2.60
CA GLN A 66 1.92 -3.10 3.01
C GLN A 66 0.46 -3.17 2.52
N LEU A 67 0.22 -3.90 1.43
CA LEU A 67 -1.10 -4.12 0.84
C LEU A 67 -1.80 -5.34 1.45
N THR A 68 -1.09 -6.47 1.58
CA THR A 68 -1.64 -7.74 2.04
C THR A 68 -1.63 -7.88 3.56
N GLY A 69 -0.64 -7.27 4.23
CA GLY A 69 -0.42 -7.40 5.67
C GLY A 69 0.06 -8.77 6.13
N SER A 70 0.29 -9.72 5.22
CA SER A 70 0.57 -11.12 5.56
C SER A 70 1.63 -11.74 4.65
N VAL A 71 2.62 -12.37 5.28
CA VAL A 71 3.70 -13.12 4.61
C VAL A 71 3.13 -14.23 3.74
N ALA A 72 2.19 -15.02 4.28
CA ALA A 72 1.60 -16.16 3.57
C ALA A 72 0.91 -15.72 2.27
N VAL A 73 0.16 -14.62 2.31
CA VAL A 73 -0.55 -14.08 1.14
C VAL A 73 0.45 -13.53 0.12
N THR A 74 1.49 -12.83 0.57
CA THR A 74 2.54 -12.32 -0.34
C THR A 74 3.32 -13.45 -1.01
N VAL A 75 3.64 -14.53 -0.29
CA VAL A 75 4.28 -15.71 -0.87
C VAL A 75 3.36 -16.40 -1.88
N ASP A 76 2.08 -16.57 -1.57
CA ASP A 76 1.11 -17.16 -2.49
C ASP A 76 0.95 -16.35 -3.79
N ARG A 77 0.91 -15.01 -3.67
CA ARG A 77 0.89 -14.10 -4.83
C ARG A 77 2.18 -14.16 -5.64
N TYR A 78 3.33 -14.32 -4.99
CA TYR A 78 4.61 -14.51 -5.68
C TYR A 78 4.60 -15.78 -6.53
N LEU A 79 4.17 -16.91 -5.94
CA LEU A 79 4.07 -18.20 -6.62
C LEU A 79 3.04 -18.19 -7.74
N SER A 80 1.99 -17.39 -7.59
CA SER A 80 0.95 -17.18 -8.59
C SER A 80 1.30 -16.12 -9.64
N ASN A 81 2.55 -15.62 -9.65
CA ASN A 81 3.03 -14.54 -10.53
C ASN A 81 2.12 -13.28 -10.53
N SER A 82 1.43 -13.02 -9.42
CA SER A 82 0.42 -11.97 -9.28
C SER A 82 0.95 -10.72 -8.55
N ILE A 83 2.25 -10.67 -8.25
CA ILE A 83 2.88 -9.48 -7.68
C ILE A 83 3.16 -8.50 -8.81
N PRO A 84 2.64 -7.26 -8.74
CA PRO A 84 2.95 -6.25 -9.74
C PRO A 84 4.45 -5.95 -9.75
N ASP A 85 5.05 -5.95 -10.93
CA ASP A 85 6.42 -5.47 -11.10
C ASP A 85 6.46 -3.98 -10.78
N LEU A 86 6.83 -3.62 -9.55
CA LEU A 86 7.16 -2.24 -9.24
C LEU A 86 8.44 -1.87 -10.00
N PRO A 87 8.51 -0.68 -10.61
CA PRO A 87 9.74 -0.20 -11.22
C PRO A 87 10.83 -0.20 -10.15
N GLN A 88 11.86 -1.03 -10.36
CA GLN A 88 13.01 -1.04 -9.47
C GLN A 88 13.64 0.35 -9.52
N PRO A 89 13.90 0.99 -8.36
CA PRO A 89 14.71 2.20 -8.34
C PRO A 89 16.07 1.83 -8.92
N GLN A 90 16.41 2.40 -10.08
CA GLN A 90 17.71 2.20 -10.70
C GLN A 90 18.75 2.78 -9.75
N ILE A 91 19.46 1.91 -9.04
CA ILE A 91 20.61 2.31 -8.23
C ILE A 91 21.73 2.58 -9.23
N ASP A 92 21.87 3.83 -9.65
CA ASP A 92 23.03 4.25 -10.43
C ASP A 92 24.29 3.93 -9.61
N PRO A 93 25.20 3.06 -10.10
CA PRO A 93 26.39 2.61 -9.36
C PRO A 93 27.40 3.74 -9.05
N ILE A 94 27.10 4.97 -9.44
CA ILE A 94 27.94 6.16 -9.26
C ILE A 94 27.87 6.68 -7.81
N SER A 95 26.83 6.33 -7.03
CA SER A 95 26.67 6.84 -5.65
C SER A 95 27.44 6.08 -4.56
N ILE A 96 27.94 4.86 -4.82
CA ILE A 96 28.62 4.06 -3.78
C ILE A 96 30.09 4.48 -3.60
N LYS A 97 30.74 5.09 -4.61
CA LYS A 97 32.16 5.45 -4.53
C LYS A 97 32.46 6.76 -3.78
N LYS A 98 31.44 7.54 -3.39
CA LYS A 98 31.61 8.87 -2.76
C LYS A 98 31.30 8.92 -1.26
N GLN A 99 31.16 7.78 -0.57
CA GLN A 99 30.85 7.75 0.86
C GLN A 99 31.90 7.11 1.76
N LEU A 100 33.07 6.74 1.24
CA LEU A 100 34.17 6.20 2.07
C LEU A 100 35.42 7.08 2.14
N SER A 101 35.39 8.29 1.60
CA SER A 101 36.54 9.20 1.59
C SER A 101 36.10 10.66 1.63
N ASP A 102 35.35 11.06 2.65
CA ASP A 102 35.41 12.44 3.14
C ASP A 102 34.73 12.51 4.51
N ASN A 103 35.53 12.28 5.54
CA ASN A 103 35.18 12.63 6.91
C ASN A 103 36.14 13.74 7.31
N GLN A 104 35.94 14.94 6.75
CA GLN A 104 36.48 16.17 7.32
C GLN A 104 35.70 17.39 6.83
N ASP A 105 35.15 18.10 7.81
CA ASP A 105 34.96 19.56 7.84
C ASP A 105 34.06 20.24 6.80
N GLY A 106 33.07 20.96 7.37
CA GLY A 106 32.79 22.31 6.90
C GLY A 106 31.51 22.48 6.09
N ASN A 107 30.51 23.03 6.78
CA ASN A 107 29.67 24.14 6.34
C ASN A 107 29.07 24.13 4.91
N ASN A 108 27.74 24.25 4.92
CA ASN A 108 26.83 24.61 3.84
C ASN A 108 26.48 23.50 2.85
N LEU A 109 25.19 23.13 2.86
CA LEU A 109 24.31 23.30 1.71
C LEU A 109 22.87 23.41 2.23
N SER A 110 22.54 24.64 2.65
CA SER A 110 21.17 25.12 2.83
C SER A 110 20.56 25.31 1.44
N PHE A 111 19.54 24.52 1.11
CA PHE A 111 18.63 24.86 0.02
C PHE A 111 17.22 24.32 0.28
N SER A 112 16.31 25.24 0.60
CA SER A 112 14.85 25.14 0.37
C SER A 112 13.99 24.21 1.24
N GLU A 113 14.36 23.94 2.50
CA GLU A 113 13.46 23.26 3.46
C GLU A 113 12.73 24.24 4.42
N LEU A 114 12.59 25.52 4.05
CA LEU A 114 12.15 26.54 5.01
C LEU A 114 10.66 26.85 5.05
N THR A 115 9.83 26.43 4.10
CA THR A 115 8.47 27.02 4.04
C THR A 115 7.37 26.11 4.60
N TYR A 116 7.50 24.78 4.48
CA TYR A 116 6.43 23.86 4.90
C TYR A 116 6.48 23.55 6.40
N SER A 117 7.66 23.22 6.92
CA SER A 117 7.90 22.87 8.33
C SER A 117 7.62 24.06 9.26
N GLN A 118 8.00 25.27 8.86
CA GLN A 118 7.71 26.51 9.61
C GLN A 118 6.23 26.87 9.59
N LYS A 119 5.58 26.81 8.42
CA LYS A 119 4.13 27.09 8.30
C LYS A 119 3.27 26.10 9.08
N LYS A 120 3.69 24.83 9.14
CA LYS A 120 3.06 23.81 9.97
C LYS A 120 3.15 24.15 11.46
N ARG A 121 4.32 24.60 11.93
CA ARG A 121 4.50 25.05 13.32
C ARG A 121 3.60 26.25 13.64
N GLU A 122 3.56 27.26 12.78
CA GLU A 122 2.67 28.42 12.97
C GLU A 122 1.20 28.02 13.07
N MET A 123 0.75 27.11 12.19
CA MET A 123 -0.65 26.67 12.17
C MET A 123 -1.04 25.99 13.49
N ILE A 124 -0.13 25.20 14.07
CA ILE A 124 -0.33 24.53 15.36
C ILE A 124 -0.46 25.55 16.49
N LEU A 125 0.41 26.56 16.54
CA LEU A 125 0.33 27.61 17.56
C LEU A 125 -0.95 28.44 17.43
N LYS A 126 -1.32 28.83 16.20
CA LYS A 126 -2.54 29.60 15.93
C LYS A 126 -3.80 28.82 16.32
N ASN A 127 -3.87 27.53 16.00
CA ASN A 127 -4.99 26.67 16.41
C ASN A 127 -5.05 26.51 17.93
N ARG A 128 -3.90 26.35 18.60
CA ARG A 128 -3.85 26.25 20.06
C ARG A 128 -4.35 27.53 20.75
N HIS A 129 -4.05 28.71 20.23
CA HIS A 129 -4.56 29.97 20.78
C HIS A 129 -6.07 30.14 20.53
N LYS A 130 -6.54 29.77 19.32
CA LYS A 130 -7.97 29.82 18.97
C LYS A 130 -8.81 28.88 19.83
N LEU A 131 -8.28 27.72 20.21
CA LEU A 131 -8.95 26.78 21.12
C LEU A 131 -9.02 27.31 22.56
N GLN A 132 -8.01 28.06 23.01
CA GLN A 132 -8.02 28.67 24.34
C GLN A 132 -9.06 29.80 24.44
N LEU A 133 -9.14 30.65 23.42
CA LEU A 133 -10.15 31.73 23.38
C LEU A 133 -11.58 31.16 23.33
N LYS A 134 -11.80 30.07 22.59
CA LYS A 134 -13.11 29.43 22.45
C LYS A 134 -13.55 28.65 23.70
N ARG A 135 -12.61 28.22 24.55
CA ARG A 135 -12.91 27.42 25.76
C ARG A 135 -13.10 28.25 27.02
N GLY A 136 -12.86 29.56 27.00
CA GLY A 136 -13.16 30.42 28.15
C GLY A 136 -12.49 29.97 29.45
N ILE A 137 -11.30 29.38 29.38
CA ILE A 137 -10.49 29.06 30.56
C ILE A 137 -9.32 30.05 30.54
N VAL A 138 -9.55 31.15 31.26
CA VAL A 138 -8.51 32.03 31.78
C VAL A 138 -7.67 31.21 32.78
N LEU A 139 -6.35 31.24 32.62
CA LEU A 139 -5.41 30.94 33.70
C LEU A 139 -5.00 32.28 34.31
#